data_AF-A0A217EE54-F1
#
_entry.id   AF-A0A217EE54-F1
#
_cell.length_a   1.000
_cell.length_b   1.000
_cell.length_c   1.000
_cell.angle_alpha   90.00
_cell.angle_beta   90.00
_cell.angle_gamma   90.00
#
_symmetry.space_group_name_H-M   'P 1'
#
loop_
_entity.id
_entity.type
_entity.pdbx_description
1 polymer ?
#
loop_
_entity_poly.entity_id
_entity_poly.type
_entity_poly.pdbx_seq_one_letter_code
_entity_poly.pdbx_strand_id
1 'polypeptide(L)'
;MNKLFLLTVLSALIASCGTVGNAVIKDTSLANKAAFALNTTADRVAISNRTSSIDSINFVATTKGKSYQCYITTVAGVINSSAICSGSNSVKNNNQQCNALLKAAGRC
;
A
#
# COMPACT_ATOMS: atom_id res chain seq x y z
N MET A 1 -30.23 -50.51 21.14
CA MET A 1 -29.03 -50.05 20.40
C MET A 1 -29.54 -49.81 18.99
N ASN A 2 -29.71 -48.58 18.51
CA ASN A 2 -28.61 -47.73 18.04
C ASN A 2 -29.00 -46.25 18.21
N LYS A 3 -28.66 -45.68 19.38
CA LYS A 3 -28.60 -44.22 19.62
C LYS A 3 -27.42 -43.56 18.86
N LEU A 4 -27.00 -44.19 17.75
CA LEU A 4 -25.76 -43.95 17.03
C LEU A 4 -25.97 -43.13 15.75
N PHE A 5 -27.11 -42.44 15.64
CA PHE A 5 -27.42 -41.55 14.51
C PHE A 5 -27.54 -40.08 14.92
N LEU A 6 -27.35 -39.77 16.20
CA LEU A 6 -27.59 -38.44 16.76
C LEU A 6 -26.31 -37.71 17.22
N LEU A 7 -25.13 -38.27 16.94
CA LEU A 7 -23.84 -37.78 17.48
C LEU A 7 -22.80 -37.39 16.42
N THR A 8 -23.13 -37.46 15.13
CA THR A 8 -22.19 -37.17 14.03
C THR A 8 -22.44 -35.84 13.32
N VAL A 9 -23.36 -35.00 13.80
CA VAL A 9 -23.70 -33.69 13.17
C VAL A 9 -22.98 -32.50 13.83
N LEU A 10 -22.30 -32.70 14.97
CA LEU A 10 -21.72 -31.58 15.75
C LEU A 10 -20.19 -31.46 15.67
N SER A 11 -19.53 -32.30 14.89
CA SER A 11 -18.08 -32.24 14.72
C SER A 11 -17.71 -31.21 13.65
N ALA A 12 -17.43 -30.00 14.12
CA ALA A 12 -16.35 -29.18 13.58
C ALA A 12 -16.53 -28.62 12.16
N LEU A 13 -17.53 -27.74 12.00
CA LEU A 13 -17.52 -26.65 11.00
C LEU A 13 -16.43 -25.58 11.30
N ILE A 14 -15.39 -25.91 12.06
CA ILE A 14 -14.13 -25.16 12.05
C ILE A 14 -13.37 -25.56 10.78
N ALA A 15 -13.97 -25.25 9.63
CA ALA A 15 -13.19 -24.76 8.51
C ALA A 15 -12.56 -23.47 9.01
N SER A 16 -11.39 -23.59 9.63
CA SER A 16 -10.46 -22.49 9.73
C SER A 16 -10.25 -22.02 8.29
N CYS A 17 -11.01 -21.03 7.88
CA CYS A 17 -10.63 -20.09 6.85
C CYS A 17 -9.48 -19.26 7.44
N GLY A 18 -8.39 -19.96 7.79
CA GLY A 18 -7.07 -19.37 7.80
C GLY A 18 -6.76 -19.12 6.34
N THR A 19 -7.37 -18.08 5.77
CA THR A 19 -6.63 -17.29 4.81
C THR A 19 -5.41 -16.86 5.60
N VAL A 20 -4.32 -17.62 5.47
CA VAL A 20 -2.99 -17.07 5.58
C VAL A 20 -3.07 -15.91 4.62
N GLY A 21 -3.30 -14.72 5.18
CA GLY A 21 -3.13 -13.49 4.47
C GLY A 21 -1.69 -13.56 4.04
N ASN A 22 -1.45 -14.09 2.85
CA ASN A 22 -0.39 -13.60 2.02
C ASN A 22 -0.77 -12.13 1.91
N ALA A 23 -0.30 -11.33 2.87
CA ALA A 23 -0.46 -9.90 2.94
C ALA A 23 0.43 -9.36 1.82
N VAL A 24 0.07 -9.72 0.58
CA VAL A 24 0.33 -8.93 -0.59
C VAL A 24 -0.44 -7.67 -0.28
N ILE A 25 0.24 -6.76 0.40
CA ILE A 25 -0.26 -5.46 0.75
C ILE A 25 -0.80 -4.90 -0.55
N LYS A 26 -2.14 -4.87 -0.63
CA LYS A 26 -2.83 -4.52 -1.86
C LYS A 26 -2.50 -3.07 -2.11
N ASP A 27 -2.25 -2.74 -3.38
CA ASP A 27 -1.95 -1.36 -3.75
C ASP A 27 -3.11 -0.43 -3.37
N THR A 28 -4.33 -0.95 -3.20
CA THR A 28 -5.48 -0.23 -2.63
C THR A 28 -5.27 0.20 -1.18
N SER A 29 -4.65 -0.62 -0.33
CA SER A 29 -4.33 -0.25 1.05
C SER A 29 -3.23 0.81 1.09
N LEU A 30 -2.26 0.73 0.18
CA LEU A 30 -1.19 1.73 0.04
C LEU A 30 -1.77 3.05 -0.49
N ALA A 31 -2.62 2.99 -1.51
CA ALA A 31 -3.31 4.13 -2.08
C ALA A 31 -4.20 4.84 -1.06
N ASN A 32 -4.98 4.12 -0.25
CA ASN A 32 -5.78 4.72 0.83
C ASN A 32 -4.93 5.46 1.86
N LYS A 33 -3.80 4.87 2.28
CA LYS A 33 -2.91 5.50 3.27
C LYS A 33 -2.17 6.70 2.68
N ALA A 34 -1.75 6.62 1.43
CA ALA A 34 -1.16 7.76 0.72
C ALA A 34 -2.18 8.85 0.43
N ALA A 35 -3.41 8.50 0.08
CA ALA A 35 -4.49 9.45 -0.15
C ALA A 35 -4.79 10.27 1.12
N PHE A 36 -4.83 9.62 2.28
CA PHE A 36 -4.95 10.29 3.57
C PHE A 36 -3.78 11.26 3.82
N ALA A 37 -2.54 10.82 3.60
CA ALA A 37 -1.35 11.67 3.80
C ALA A 37 -1.26 12.84 2.80
N LEU A 38 -1.77 12.67 1.58
CA LEU A 38 -1.70 13.64 0.49
C LEU A 38 -2.97 14.51 0.36
N ASN A 39 -3.90 14.39 1.32
CA ASN A 39 -5.20 15.08 1.31
C ASN A 39 -5.93 14.91 -0.04
N THR A 40 -6.03 13.68 -0.50
CA THR A 40 -6.73 13.28 -1.72
C THR A 40 -7.48 11.97 -1.50
N THR A 41 -8.04 11.40 -2.57
CA THR A 41 -8.81 10.15 -2.53
C THR A 41 -8.04 9.05 -3.25
N ALA A 42 -8.24 7.79 -2.84
CA ALA A 42 -7.45 6.66 -3.36
C ALA A 42 -7.60 6.44 -4.87
N ASP A 43 -8.75 6.81 -5.46
CA ASP A 43 -8.98 6.79 -6.90
C ASP A 43 -8.10 7.78 -7.68
N ARG A 44 -7.58 8.81 -7.00
CA ARG A 44 -6.69 9.83 -7.55
C ARG A 44 -5.21 9.56 -7.28
N VAL A 45 -4.87 8.40 -6.72
CA VAL A 45 -3.51 8.02 -6.35
C VAL A 45 -3.08 6.81 -7.17
N ALA A 46 -2.08 7.00 -8.03
CA ALA A 46 -1.41 5.91 -8.72
C ALA A 46 -0.17 5.47 -7.93
N ILE A 47 -0.04 4.18 -7.66
CA ILE A 47 1.11 3.59 -6.96
C ILE A 47 2.11 3.06 -7.98
N SER A 48 3.38 3.41 -7.84
CA SER A 48 4.49 2.93 -8.68
C SER A 48 5.75 2.73 -7.84
N ASN A 49 6.78 2.09 -8.41
CA ASN A 49 8.09 1.90 -7.77
C ASN A 49 8.02 1.36 -6.33
N ARG A 50 7.28 0.26 -6.16
CA ARG A 50 7.04 -0.37 -4.86
C ARG A 50 8.20 -1.28 -4.49
N THR A 51 8.82 -1.01 -3.35
CA THR A 51 9.87 -1.82 -2.74
C THR A 51 9.44 -2.20 -1.33
N SER A 52 9.20 -3.50 -1.11
CA SER A 52 8.86 -4.04 0.20
C SER A 52 10.11 -4.62 0.88
N SER A 53 10.34 -4.19 2.11
CA SER A 53 11.33 -4.72 3.05
C SER A 53 10.61 -5.40 4.21
N ILE A 54 11.35 -6.10 5.07
CA ILE A 54 10.79 -6.84 6.22
C ILE A 54 9.99 -5.92 7.16
N ASP A 55 10.50 -4.72 7.42
CA ASP A 55 9.93 -3.78 8.39
C ASP A 55 9.30 -2.53 7.76
N SER A 56 9.42 -2.36 6.44
CA SER A 56 8.94 -1.15 5.76
C SER A 56 8.62 -1.37 4.29
N ILE A 57 7.76 -0.54 3.75
CA ILE A 57 7.38 -0.52 2.34
C ILE A 57 7.55 0.88 1.82
N ASN A 58 8.40 1.01 0.83
CA ASN A 58 8.63 2.24 0.09
C ASN A 58 7.85 2.17 -1.22
N PHE A 59 7.19 3.24 -1.61
CA PHE A 59 6.42 3.31 -2.84
C PHE A 59 6.27 4.76 -3.29
N VAL A 60 6.03 4.95 -4.59
CA VAL A 60 5.79 6.26 -5.18
C VAL A 60 4.30 6.43 -5.38
N ALA A 61 3.72 7.43 -4.73
CA ALA A 61 2.34 7.85 -4.94
C ALA A 61 2.33 9.02 -5.92
N THR A 62 1.62 8.88 -7.03
CA THR A 62 1.43 9.96 -8.00
C THR A 62 0.00 10.46 -7.96
N THR A 63 -0.19 11.75 -7.71
CA THR A 63 -1.50 12.40 -7.71
C THR A 63 -1.40 13.80 -8.29
N LYS A 64 -2.42 14.23 -9.04
CA LYS A 64 -2.47 15.56 -9.69
C LYS A 64 -1.19 15.93 -10.47
N GLY A 65 -0.58 14.94 -11.14
CA GLY A 65 0.67 15.12 -11.91
C GLY A 65 1.94 15.33 -11.06
N LYS A 66 1.88 15.07 -9.76
CA LYS A 66 3.00 15.18 -8.82
C LYS A 66 3.30 13.81 -8.23
N SER A 67 4.57 13.44 -8.18
CA SER A 67 5.00 12.19 -7.55
C SER A 67 5.57 12.45 -6.16
N TYR A 68 5.21 11.59 -5.21
CA TYR A 68 5.55 11.66 -3.80
C TYR A 68 6.19 10.34 -3.39
N GLN A 69 7.36 10.41 -2.75
CA GLN A 69 8.01 9.23 -2.18
C GLN A 69 7.34 8.94 -0.84
N CYS A 70 6.59 7.85 -0.76
CA CYS A 70 5.91 7.43 0.47
C CYS A 70 6.58 6.20 1.05
N TYR A 71 6.60 6.12 2.38
CA TYR A 71 6.98 4.91 3.08
C TYR A 71 6.02 4.62 4.23
N ILE A 72 5.89 3.34 4.54
CA ILE A 72 5.06 2.82 5.62
C ILE A 72 5.88 1.79 6.37
N THR A 73 5.83 1.80 7.70
CA THR A 73 6.37 0.74 8.54
C THR A 73 5.37 -0.39 8.71
N THR A 74 5.83 -1.61 8.57
CA THR A 74 5.05 -2.83 8.78
C THR A 74 5.55 -3.55 10.02
N VAL A 75 4.64 -4.07 10.83
CA VAL A 75 4.98 -4.92 11.98
C VAL A 75 4.43 -6.31 11.68
N ALA A 76 5.32 -7.29 11.58
CA ALA A 76 4.96 -8.67 11.22
C ALA A 76 4.15 -8.78 9.91
N GLY A 77 4.50 -7.97 8.90
CA GLY A 77 3.80 -7.96 7.60
C GLY A 77 2.42 -7.28 7.60
N VAL A 78 1.97 -6.75 8.74
CA VAL A 78 0.73 -5.98 8.85
C VAL A 78 1.05 -4.49 8.82
N ILE A 79 0.29 -3.73 8.03
CA ILE A 79 0.45 -2.28 8.02
C ILE A 79 -0.13 -1.70 9.31
N ASN A 80 0.75 -1.31 10.23
CA ASN A 80 0.35 -0.73 11.51
C ASN A 80 0.29 0.81 11.47
N SER A 81 0.92 1.45 10.48
CA SER A 81 1.11 2.91 10.46
C SER A 81 0.43 3.61 9.28
N SER A 82 0.18 4.91 9.44
CA SER A 82 -0.14 5.86 8.36
C SER A 82 1.08 6.02 7.44
N ALA A 83 0.84 6.33 6.16
CA ALA A 83 1.93 6.58 5.21
C ALA A 83 2.58 7.92 5.51
N ILE A 84 3.91 7.95 5.53
CA ILE A 84 4.67 9.20 5.51
C ILE A 84 5.10 9.44 4.07
N CYS A 85 4.63 10.54 3.50
CA CYS A 85 4.95 10.94 2.13
C CYS A 85 5.84 12.17 2.15
N SER A 86 7.00 12.07 1.49
CA SER A 86 7.88 13.19 1.22
C SER A 86 7.22 14.15 0.21
N GLY A 87 7.61 15.42 0.24
CA GLY A 87 6.97 16.54 -0.45
C GLY A 87 6.73 16.39 -1.97
N SER A 88 6.05 17.40 -2.52
CA SER A 88 5.60 17.39 -3.91
C SER A 88 6.78 17.36 -4.90
N ASN A 89 6.89 16.28 -5.69
CA ASN A 89 8.01 15.98 -6.61
C ASN A 89 9.29 15.45 -5.94
N SER A 90 9.21 14.82 -4.76
CA SER A 90 10.37 14.15 -4.15
C SER A 90 10.98 13.04 -5.01
N VAL A 91 10.22 12.53 -6.00
CA VAL A 91 10.73 11.60 -7.00
C VAL A 91 10.94 12.39 -8.29
N LYS A 92 12.20 12.73 -8.59
CA LYS A 92 12.56 13.29 -9.90
C LYS A 92 12.23 12.25 -10.96
N ASN A 93 11.17 12.50 -11.73
CA ASN A 93 10.89 11.71 -12.91
C ASN A 93 12.03 11.97 -13.91
N ASN A 94 13.02 11.07 -13.94
CA ASN A 94 14.19 11.14 -14.84
C ASN A 94 13.80 11.08 -16.33
N ASN A 95 12.52 10.86 -16.65
CA ASN A 95 12.00 10.93 -18.02
C ASN A 95 11.43 12.31 -18.40
N GLN A 96 11.58 13.33 -17.55
CA GLN A 96 11.34 14.72 -17.95
C GLN A 96 12.65 15.26 -18.51
N GLN A 97 12.79 15.34 -19.85
CA GLN A 97 13.83 16.13 -20.48
C GLN A 97 13.82 17.52 -19.84
N CYS A 98 14.85 17.83 -19.04
CA CYS A 98 14.80 19.06 -18.27
C CYS A 98 15.03 20.26 -19.19
N ASN A 99 13.94 20.93 -19.54
CA ASN A 99 13.98 22.15 -20.35
C ASN A 99 14.50 23.33 -19.51
N ALA A 100 15.09 24.33 -20.19
CA ALA A 100 15.74 25.48 -19.54
C ALA A 100 14.85 26.22 -18.52
N LEU A 101 13.54 26.24 -18.76
CA LEU A 101 12.54 26.82 -17.86
C LEU A 101 12.43 26.06 -16.53
N LEU A 102 12.48 24.73 -16.56
CA LEU A 102 12.40 23.88 -15.36
C LEU A 102 13.70 23.95 -14.55
N LYS A 103 14.85 24.12 -15.23
CA LYS A 103 16.16 24.32 -14.61
C LYS A 103 16.26 25.67 -13.88
N ALA A 104 15.78 26.75 -14.50
CA ALA A 104 15.74 28.06 -13.85
C ALA A 104 14.84 28.08 -12.60
N ALA A 105 13.83 27.20 -12.55
CA ALA A 105 12.92 27.06 -11.43
C ALA A 105 13.41 26.09 -10.32
N GLY A 106 14.58 25.46 -10.47
CA GLY A 106 15.10 24.47 -9.51
C GLY A 106 14.27 23.19 -9.39
N ARG A 107 13.49 22.86 -10.44
CA ARG A 107 12.59 21.69 -10.47
C ARG A 107 13.19 20.51 -11.25
N CYS A 108 14.40 20.70 -11.77
CA CYS A 108 15.43 19.70 -11.97
C CYS A 108 16.73 20.28 -11.37
#